data_AF-A0A4Y2UAD0-F1
#
_entry.id   AF-A0A4Y2UAD0-F1
#
_cell.length_a   1.000
_cell.length_b   1.000
_cell.length_c   1.000
_cell.angle_alpha   90.00
_cell.angle_beta   90.00
_cell.angle_gamma   90.00
#
_symmetry.space_group_name_H-M   'P 1'
#
loop_
_entity.id
_entity.type
_entity.pdbx_description
1 polymer ?
#
loop_
_entity_poly.entity_id
_entity_poly.type
_entity_poly.pdbx_seq_one_letter_code
_entity_poly.pdbx_strand_id
1 'polypeptide(L)'
;MNWNTHLKAQSTIATQLYHNLLKIAGKSWGVPLIHQRTLYKTVTERVLAHGAVAWCQEPTVRIARKLSTIQHPFLLAISGAYRTTSTAALQVILGIPPLHLQLQREARGTALFRLRLPLSTNVSDIDPSEIEEKATGWSTHPSEHLSPTQISLDDGGNINTGLRIYTDGSKTERGAEILALLKAVEHAVSLPTQQLTILVDSQASINSAAYPKSHNSIAWKIFKLLHSHPHIRVSWIKAHAGYIGNEEADRLAKEAVETENFPETPLELPKSFIKTFLRQKMLATWQMAWDDGDTGRLIHNIIPKVSLHPINWTRNEVLFFTGHGPFPSFLHRFNLVETSFCSCGEIGTPIHYAMVCLLTTSYHMAPPSQLTSANMVPEE
;
A
#
# COMPACT_ATOMS: atom_id res chain seq x y z
N MET A 1 12.52 -27.94 -14.45
CA MET A 1 11.13 -27.67 -14.90
C MET A 1 11.16 -26.68 -16.06
N ASN A 2 10.45 -26.96 -17.16
CA ASN A 2 10.37 -26.03 -18.30
C ASN A 2 9.41 -24.88 -17.97
N TRP A 3 9.88 -23.63 -18.06
CA TRP A 3 9.10 -22.42 -17.80
C TRP A 3 7.69 -22.43 -18.42
N ASN A 4 7.56 -22.89 -19.67
CA ASN A 4 6.28 -22.94 -20.37
C ASN A 4 5.30 -23.93 -19.74
N THR A 5 5.77 -24.99 -19.09
CA THR A 5 4.89 -25.96 -18.44
C THR A 5 4.30 -25.41 -17.16
N HIS A 6 5.08 -24.66 -16.37
CA HIS A 6 4.57 -23.99 -15.16
C HIS A 6 3.52 -22.93 -15.52
N LEU A 7 3.80 -22.07 -16.50
CA LEU A 7 2.86 -21.02 -16.90
C LEU A 7 1.58 -21.60 -17.51
N LYS A 8 1.67 -22.73 -18.23
CA LYS A 8 0.48 -23.47 -18.70
C LYS A 8 -0.34 -24.00 -17.52
N ALA A 9 0.29 -24.60 -16.51
CA ALA A 9 -0.40 -25.07 -15.32
C ALA A 9 -1.11 -23.92 -14.57
N GLN A 10 -0.42 -22.78 -14.38
CA GLN A 10 -1.01 -21.58 -13.79
C GLN A 10 -2.20 -21.05 -14.60
N SER A 11 -2.10 -21.08 -15.94
CA SER A 11 -3.20 -20.71 -16.83
C SER A 11 -4.41 -21.64 -16.67
N THR A 12 -4.19 -22.95 -16.52
CA THR A 12 -5.28 -23.93 -16.28
C THR A 12 -5.97 -23.65 -14.95
N ILE A 13 -5.20 -23.41 -13.88
CA ILE A 13 -5.74 -23.08 -12.56
C ILE A 13 -6.54 -21.76 -12.63
N ALA A 14 -6.00 -20.75 -13.30
CA ALA A 14 -6.69 -19.48 -13.49
C ALA A 14 -8.02 -19.65 -14.22
N THR A 15 -8.07 -20.47 -15.27
CA THR A 15 -9.32 -20.77 -15.99
C THR A 15 -10.35 -21.43 -15.08
N GLN A 16 -9.93 -22.37 -14.24
CA GLN A 16 -10.83 -23.00 -13.27
C GLN A 16 -11.38 -21.99 -12.26
N LEU A 17 -10.51 -21.13 -11.71
CA LEU A 17 -10.92 -20.07 -10.78
C LEU A 17 -11.86 -19.06 -11.43
N TYR A 18 -11.63 -18.71 -12.69
CA TYR A 18 -12.50 -17.86 -13.47
C TYR A 18 -13.90 -18.48 -13.64
N HIS A 19 -13.98 -19.76 -14.03
CA HIS A 19 -15.27 -20.46 -14.13
C HIS A 19 -15.98 -20.54 -12.77
N ASN A 20 -15.24 -20.72 -11.68
CA ASN A 20 -15.82 -20.71 -10.34
C ASN A 20 -16.38 -19.33 -9.97
N LEU A 21 -15.70 -18.23 -10.33
CA LEU A 21 -16.21 -16.87 -10.15
C LEU A 21 -17.52 -16.66 -10.92
N LEU A 22 -17.60 -17.14 -12.17
CA LEU A 22 -18.82 -17.04 -12.98
C LEU A 22 -20.01 -17.83 -12.43
N LYS A 23 -19.79 -18.85 -11.58
CA LYS A 23 -20.88 -19.61 -10.95
C LYS A 23 -21.58 -18.84 -9.83
N ILE A 24 -20.88 -17.89 -9.19
CA ILE A 24 -21.37 -17.16 -8.02
C ILE A 24 -21.80 -15.73 -8.34
N ALA A 25 -21.46 -15.23 -9.53
CA ALA A 25 -21.87 -13.91 -9.98
C ALA A 25 -21.98 -13.83 -11.50
N GLY A 26 -23.05 -13.17 -11.95
CA GLY A 26 -23.26 -12.78 -13.34
C GLY A 26 -23.22 -11.26 -13.52
N LYS A 27 -23.51 -10.79 -14.75
CA LYS A 27 -23.47 -9.36 -15.09
C LYS A 27 -24.54 -8.51 -14.39
N SER A 28 -25.62 -9.14 -13.92
CA SER A 28 -26.80 -8.47 -13.35
C SER A 28 -27.34 -9.16 -12.09
N TRP A 29 -26.63 -10.17 -11.56
CA TRP A 29 -27.08 -10.97 -10.43
C TRP A 29 -25.90 -11.56 -9.67
N GLY A 30 -26.13 -11.94 -8.41
CA GLY A 30 -25.14 -12.61 -7.56
C GLY A 30 -24.29 -11.63 -6.76
N VAL A 31 -23.05 -12.03 -6.47
CA VAL A 31 -22.17 -11.34 -5.54
C VAL A 31 -21.79 -9.93 -6.05
N PRO A 32 -21.90 -8.86 -5.23
CA PRO A 32 -21.51 -7.50 -5.61
C PRO A 32 -20.05 -7.36 -6.10
N LEU A 33 -19.80 -6.36 -6.95
CA LEU A 33 -18.49 -6.10 -7.57
C LEU A 33 -17.35 -6.03 -6.54
N ILE A 34 -17.57 -5.35 -5.41
CA ILE A 34 -16.57 -5.20 -4.35
C ILE A 34 -16.11 -6.55 -3.78
N HIS A 35 -17.03 -7.50 -3.64
CA HIS A 35 -16.75 -8.84 -3.13
C HIS A 35 -16.10 -9.72 -4.20
N GLN A 36 -16.53 -9.64 -5.46
CA GLN A 36 -15.85 -10.33 -6.57
C GLN A 36 -14.39 -9.87 -6.71
N ARG A 37 -14.16 -8.55 -6.63
CA ARG A 37 -12.82 -7.96 -6.60
C ARG A 37 -12.00 -8.46 -5.41
N THR A 38 -12.63 -8.58 -4.25
CA THR A 38 -11.96 -9.10 -3.05
C THR A 38 -11.54 -10.54 -3.27
N LEU A 39 -12.41 -11.41 -3.79
CA LEU A 39 -12.11 -12.80 -4.13
C LEU A 39 -10.96 -12.90 -5.15
N TYR A 40 -10.95 -12.05 -6.18
CA TYR A 40 -9.85 -12.01 -7.12
C TYR A 40 -8.51 -11.72 -6.41
N LYS A 41 -8.46 -10.71 -5.53
CA LYS A 41 -7.25 -10.33 -4.81
C LYS A 41 -6.82 -11.33 -3.74
N THR A 42 -7.76 -11.95 -3.04
CA THR A 42 -7.45 -12.85 -1.91
C THR A 42 -7.27 -14.30 -2.34
N VAL A 43 -7.87 -14.73 -3.44
CA VAL A 43 -7.80 -16.11 -3.93
C VAL A 43 -6.99 -16.18 -5.22
N THR A 44 -7.44 -15.53 -6.30
CA THR A 44 -6.83 -15.68 -7.62
C THR A 44 -5.39 -15.17 -7.66
N GLU A 45 -5.14 -13.94 -7.19
CA GLU A 45 -3.78 -13.39 -7.13
C GLU A 45 -2.87 -14.25 -6.25
N ARG A 46 -3.35 -14.76 -5.11
CA ARG A 46 -2.56 -15.60 -4.19
C ARG A 46 -2.17 -16.94 -4.78
N VAL A 47 -3.10 -17.59 -5.48
CA VAL A 47 -2.83 -18.86 -6.17
C VAL A 47 -1.81 -18.65 -7.29
N LEU A 48 -1.93 -17.56 -8.05
CA LEU A 48 -0.99 -17.23 -9.14
C LEU A 48 0.37 -16.74 -8.63
N ALA A 49 0.42 -16.16 -7.42
CA ALA A 49 1.66 -15.77 -6.76
C ALA A 49 2.45 -16.96 -6.21
N HIS A 50 1.85 -18.14 -6.12
CA HIS A 50 2.54 -19.33 -5.66
C HIS A 50 3.74 -19.65 -6.58
N GLY A 51 4.94 -19.64 -5.99
CA GLY A 51 6.18 -19.86 -6.71
C GLY A 51 6.67 -18.66 -7.53
N ALA A 52 5.99 -17.50 -7.49
CA ALA A 52 6.38 -16.30 -8.25
C ALA A 52 7.80 -15.83 -7.93
N VAL A 53 8.31 -16.08 -6.72
CA VAL A 53 9.69 -15.77 -6.34
C VAL A 53 10.74 -16.42 -7.25
N ALA A 54 10.43 -17.57 -7.85
CA ALA A 54 11.37 -18.28 -8.73
C ALA A 54 11.41 -17.74 -10.17
N TRP A 55 10.42 -16.96 -10.60
CA TRP A 55 10.26 -16.62 -12.03
C TRP A 55 9.72 -15.21 -12.33
N CYS A 56 9.21 -14.48 -11.33
CA CYS A 56 8.55 -13.19 -11.50
C CYS A 56 9.28 -12.03 -10.81
N GLN A 57 10.54 -12.21 -10.37
CA GLN A 57 11.33 -11.09 -9.82
C GLN A 57 11.62 -10.04 -10.91
N GLU A 58 11.85 -10.49 -12.13
CA GLU A 58 12.08 -9.68 -13.34
C GLU A 58 11.28 -10.29 -14.53
N PRO A 59 9.96 -10.07 -14.58
CA PRO A 59 9.13 -10.69 -15.61
C PRO A 59 9.45 -10.10 -16.98
N THR A 60 9.80 -10.95 -17.95
CA THR A 60 9.98 -10.50 -19.34
C THR A 60 8.67 -10.04 -19.95
N VAL A 61 8.75 -9.25 -21.03
CA VAL A 61 7.57 -8.76 -21.78
C VAL A 61 6.63 -9.91 -22.18
N ARG A 62 7.18 -11.08 -22.54
CA ARG A 62 6.39 -12.28 -22.89
C ARG A 62 5.56 -12.79 -21.70
N ILE A 63 6.15 -12.78 -20.49
CA ILE A 63 5.46 -13.17 -19.25
C ILE A 63 4.37 -12.16 -18.93
N ALA A 64 4.69 -10.87 -18.98
CA ALA A 64 3.75 -9.79 -18.72
C ALA A 64 2.52 -9.86 -19.64
N ARG A 65 2.73 -10.08 -20.95
CA ARG A 65 1.64 -10.26 -21.92
C ARG A 65 0.77 -11.47 -21.59
N LYS A 66 1.36 -12.63 -21.28
CA LYS A 66 0.60 -13.84 -20.94
C LYS A 66 -0.22 -13.66 -19.66
N LEU A 67 0.34 -13.03 -18.64
CA LEU A 67 -0.37 -12.71 -17.39
C LEU A 67 -1.50 -11.70 -17.62
N SER A 68 -1.31 -10.73 -18.53
CA SER A 68 -2.39 -9.83 -18.94
C SER A 68 -3.56 -10.59 -19.58
N THR A 69 -3.28 -11.56 -20.46
CA THR A 69 -4.31 -12.44 -21.03
C THR A 69 -5.03 -13.28 -19.97
N ILE A 70 -4.31 -13.74 -18.95
CA ILE A 70 -4.91 -14.50 -17.82
C ILE A 70 -5.79 -13.59 -16.96
N GLN A 71 -5.37 -12.35 -16.72
CA GLN A 71 -6.08 -11.39 -15.88
C GLN A 71 -7.35 -10.84 -16.56
N HIS A 72 -7.32 -10.62 -17.88
CA HIS A 72 -8.39 -9.95 -18.63
C HIS A 72 -9.80 -10.54 -18.41
N PRO A 73 -10.02 -11.86 -18.47
CA PRO A 73 -11.35 -12.44 -18.19
C PRO A 73 -11.90 -12.08 -16.80
N PHE A 74 -11.05 -12.03 -15.77
CA PHE A 74 -11.48 -11.63 -14.43
C PHE A 74 -11.90 -10.16 -14.40
N LEU A 75 -11.13 -9.28 -15.04
CA LEU A 75 -11.48 -7.85 -15.11
C LEU A 75 -12.82 -7.64 -15.82
N LEU A 76 -13.09 -8.38 -16.91
CA LEU A 76 -14.37 -8.35 -17.61
C LEU A 76 -15.53 -8.87 -16.75
N ALA A 77 -15.32 -9.98 -16.03
CA ALA A 77 -16.34 -10.54 -15.15
C ALA A 77 -16.71 -9.57 -14.02
N ILE A 78 -15.71 -8.97 -13.38
CA ILE A 78 -15.88 -8.03 -12.27
C ILE A 78 -16.56 -6.73 -12.73
N SER A 79 -16.13 -6.16 -13.86
CA SER A 79 -16.65 -4.89 -14.37
C SER A 79 -17.96 -5.01 -15.15
N GLY A 80 -18.28 -6.20 -15.67
CA GLY A 80 -19.38 -6.40 -16.61
C GLY A 80 -19.17 -5.77 -18.00
N ALA A 81 -17.95 -5.30 -18.29
CA ALA A 81 -17.57 -4.63 -19.52
C ALA A 81 -17.56 -5.58 -20.73
N TYR A 82 -17.51 -5.00 -21.94
CA TYR A 82 -17.45 -5.78 -23.17
C TYR A 82 -16.05 -6.37 -23.39
N ARG A 83 -15.96 -7.50 -24.09
CA ARG A 83 -14.70 -8.22 -24.32
C ARG A 83 -13.59 -7.36 -24.96
N THR A 84 -13.99 -6.35 -25.73
CA THR A 84 -13.12 -5.40 -26.44
C THR A 84 -12.65 -4.23 -25.59
N THR A 85 -13.09 -4.13 -24.33
CA THR A 85 -12.63 -3.09 -23.41
C THR A 85 -11.15 -3.33 -23.10
N SER A 86 -10.32 -2.29 -23.14
CA SER A 86 -8.88 -2.42 -22.90
C SER A 86 -8.60 -2.90 -21.48
N THR A 87 -7.69 -3.86 -21.33
CA THR A 87 -7.22 -4.36 -20.02
C THR A 87 -6.70 -3.22 -19.13
N ALA A 88 -5.94 -2.27 -19.70
CA ALA A 88 -5.37 -1.14 -18.98
C ALA A 88 -6.46 -0.26 -18.34
N ALA A 89 -7.50 0.10 -19.09
CA ALA A 89 -8.63 0.84 -18.54
C ALA A 89 -9.34 0.09 -17.40
N LEU A 90 -9.57 -1.22 -17.57
CA LEU A 90 -10.25 -2.02 -16.55
C LEU A 90 -9.42 -2.16 -15.26
N GLN A 91 -8.09 -2.27 -15.38
CA GLN A 91 -7.17 -2.26 -14.24
C GLN A 91 -7.33 -0.99 -13.42
N VAL A 92 -7.38 0.17 -14.09
CA VAL A 92 -7.53 1.48 -13.43
C VAL A 92 -8.91 1.65 -12.79
N ILE A 93 -9.99 1.39 -13.54
CA ILE A 93 -11.37 1.50 -13.04
C ILE A 93 -11.59 0.64 -11.78
N LEU A 94 -11.08 -0.60 -11.81
CA LEU A 94 -11.24 -1.56 -10.72
C LEU A 94 -10.20 -1.37 -9.60
N GLY A 95 -9.21 -0.50 -9.76
CA GLY A 95 -8.08 -0.39 -8.85
C GLY A 95 -7.37 -1.74 -8.63
N ILE A 96 -7.17 -2.49 -9.72
CA ILE A 96 -6.48 -3.78 -9.78
C ILE A 96 -5.22 -3.58 -10.63
N PRO A 97 -4.01 -3.68 -10.05
CA PRO A 97 -2.78 -3.47 -10.80
C PRO A 97 -2.58 -4.56 -11.86
N PRO A 98 -1.73 -4.29 -12.88
CA PRO A 98 -1.29 -5.33 -13.81
C PRO A 98 -0.74 -6.54 -13.05
N LEU A 99 -1.25 -7.74 -13.39
CA LEU A 99 -0.95 -8.95 -12.64
C LEU A 99 0.56 -9.20 -12.50
N HIS A 100 1.35 -8.96 -13.56
CA HIS A 100 2.80 -9.13 -13.52
C HIS A 100 3.50 -8.21 -12.52
N LEU A 101 3.02 -6.97 -12.33
CA LEU A 101 3.58 -6.04 -11.34
C LEU A 101 3.23 -6.48 -9.90
N GLN A 102 2.00 -6.97 -9.69
CA GLN A 102 1.59 -7.51 -8.39
C GLN A 102 2.39 -8.77 -8.03
N LEU A 103 2.55 -9.71 -8.97
CA LEU A 103 3.35 -10.91 -8.77
C LEU A 103 4.83 -10.59 -8.55
N GLN A 104 5.36 -9.59 -9.26
CA GLN A 104 6.72 -9.10 -9.05
C GLN A 104 6.93 -8.52 -7.66
N ARG A 105 5.99 -7.69 -7.18
CA ARG A 105 6.03 -7.15 -5.82
C ARG A 105 6.04 -8.26 -4.77
N GLU A 106 5.21 -9.28 -4.92
CA GLU A 106 5.15 -10.41 -3.99
C GLU A 106 6.39 -11.31 -4.07
N ALA A 107 6.91 -11.54 -5.27
CA ALA A 107 8.16 -12.25 -5.50
C ALA A 107 9.33 -11.57 -4.78
N ARG A 108 9.47 -10.24 -4.96
CA ARG A 108 10.51 -9.43 -4.30
C ARG A 108 10.37 -9.43 -2.79
N GLY A 109 9.15 -9.27 -2.27
CA GLY A 109 8.90 -9.38 -0.83
C GLY A 109 9.25 -10.77 -0.27
N THR A 110 8.99 -11.84 -1.02
CA THR A 110 9.34 -13.21 -0.61
C THR A 110 10.86 -13.42 -0.62
N ALA A 111 11.55 -12.91 -1.65
CA ALA A 111 13.01 -12.97 -1.75
C ALA A 111 13.67 -12.29 -0.54
N LEU A 112 13.24 -11.06 -0.22
CA LEU A 112 13.76 -10.29 0.91
C LEU A 112 13.41 -10.92 2.27
N PHE A 113 12.13 -11.19 2.54
CA PHE A 113 11.68 -11.55 3.89
C PHE A 113 11.83 -13.03 4.26
N ARG A 114 11.85 -13.93 3.29
CA ARG A 114 11.87 -15.38 3.54
C ARG A 114 13.15 -16.05 3.07
N LEU A 115 13.65 -15.68 1.89
CA LEU A 115 14.83 -16.31 1.32
C LEU A 115 16.13 -15.55 1.66
N ARG A 116 16.03 -14.34 2.21
CA ARG A 116 17.17 -13.45 2.50
C ARG A 116 18.07 -13.26 1.26
N LEU A 117 17.45 -13.15 0.08
CA LEU A 117 18.15 -12.95 -1.18
C LEU A 117 18.12 -11.47 -1.58
N PRO A 118 19.26 -10.88 -2.00
CA PRO A 118 19.31 -9.51 -2.46
C PRO A 118 18.50 -9.35 -3.73
N LEU A 119 17.95 -8.15 -3.93
CA LEU A 119 17.33 -7.78 -5.20
C LEU A 119 18.40 -7.33 -6.19
N SER A 120 18.10 -7.41 -7.48
CA SER A 120 18.96 -6.87 -8.54
C SER A 120 19.26 -5.38 -8.29
N THR A 121 20.51 -4.97 -8.52
CA THR A 121 21.05 -3.62 -8.22
C THR A 121 20.25 -2.48 -8.86
N ASN A 122 19.54 -2.73 -9.95
CA ASN A 122 18.68 -1.73 -10.61
C ASN A 122 17.33 -1.48 -9.90
N VAL A 123 17.02 -2.22 -8.85
CA VAL A 123 15.68 -2.24 -8.22
C VAL A 123 15.66 -1.53 -6.86
N SER A 124 16.66 -1.80 -6.02
CA SER A 124 16.86 -1.17 -4.72
C SER A 124 18.18 -1.60 -4.10
N ASP A 125 18.84 -0.71 -3.38
CA ASP A 125 20.05 -0.99 -2.59
C ASP A 125 19.74 -1.66 -1.22
N ILE A 126 18.56 -2.28 -1.08
CA ILE A 126 18.15 -2.92 0.16
C ILE A 126 18.89 -4.25 0.31
N ASP A 127 19.80 -4.32 1.27
CA ASP A 127 20.42 -5.57 1.68
C ASP A 127 19.46 -6.37 2.60
N PRO A 128 19.19 -7.66 2.32
CA PRO A 128 18.34 -8.49 3.18
C PRO A 128 18.83 -8.63 4.64
N SER A 129 20.12 -8.42 4.89
CA SER A 129 20.73 -8.42 6.22
C SER A 129 20.34 -7.18 7.06
N GLU A 130 19.99 -6.07 6.40
CA GLU A 130 19.46 -4.88 7.06
C GLU A 130 18.00 -5.04 7.47
N ILE A 131 17.28 -6.06 7.00
CA ILE A 131 15.84 -6.20 7.28
C ILE A 131 15.60 -6.82 8.65
N GLU A 132 14.77 -6.16 9.46
CA GLU A 132 14.44 -6.61 10.81
C GLU A 132 14.06 -8.10 10.87
N GLU A 133 14.67 -8.80 11.82
CA GLU A 133 14.28 -10.16 12.14
C GLU A 133 13.02 -10.12 13.01
N LYS A 134 12.05 -11.01 12.75
CA LYS A 134 10.97 -11.17 13.72
C LYS A 134 11.54 -11.92 14.91
N ALA A 135 11.26 -11.45 16.13
CA ALA A 135 11.49 -12.26 17.31
C ALA A 135 10.71 -13.58 17.18
N THR A 136 11.42 -14.72 17.13
CA THR A 136 10.85 -16.06 17.11
C THR A 136 11.15 -16.74 18.44
N GLY A 137 10.17 -17.50 18.96
CA GLY A 137 10.34 -18.26 20.20
C GLY A 137 9.98 -17.42 21.43
N TRP A 138 8.67 -17.22 21.65
CA TRP A 138 8.18 -16.78 22.96
C TRP A 138 8.51 -17.86 23.99
N SER A 139 9.65 -17.71 24.65
CA SER A 139 10.05 -18.50 25.82
C SER A 139 9.53 -17.89 27.13
N THR A 140 9.01 -16.65 27.08
CA THR A 140 8.46 -15.92 28.22
C THR A 140 7.00 -16.31 28.45
N HIS A 141 6.69 -16.71 29.68
CA HIS A 141 5.37 -17.24 30.05
C HIS A 141 4.28 -16.14 29.89
N PRO A 142 3.02 -16.45 29.53
CA PRO A 142 1.96 -15.45 29.33
C PRO A 142 1.65 -14.54 30.53
N SER A 143 2.16 -14.85 31.72
CA SER A 143 2.02 -14.05 32.95
C SER A 143 3.20 -13.10 33.19
N GLU A 144 4.24 -13.10 32.34
CA GLU A 144 5.35 -12.17 32.46
C GLU A 144 4.93 -10.79 31.97
N HIS A 145 4.96 -9.84 32.90
CA HIS A 145 4.65 -8.44 32.65
C HIS A 145 5.68 -7.56 33.36
N LEU A 146 5.85 -6.35 32.88
CA LEU A 146 6.61 -5.33 33.60
C LEU A 146 5.88 -4.97 34.89
N SER A 147 6.62 -4.46 35.88
CA SER A 147 5.97 -4.06 37.13
C SER A 147 4.99 -2.89 36.87
N PRO A 148 3.83 -2.83 37.55
CA PRO A 148 2.78 -1.85 37.25
C PRO A 148 3.22 -0.39 37.36
N THR A 149 4.28 -0.10 38.11
CA THR A 149 4.83 1.25 38.34
C THR A 149 5.97 1.63 37.40
N GLN A 150 6.41 0.67 36.56
CA GLN A 150 7.55 0.83 35.68
C GLN A 150 7.21 1.58 34.41
N ILE A 151 5.97 1.46 33.93
CA ILE A 151 5.47 2.21 32.77
C ILE A 151 4.33 3.11 33.23
N SER A 152 4.40 4.38 32.86
CA SER A 152 3.29 5.34 33.00
C SER A 152 2.96 5.95 31.64
N LEU A 153 1.68 6.01 31.32
CA LEU A 153 1.15 6.71 30.14
C LEU A 153 0.56 8.08 30.51
N ASP A 154 0.59 8.45 31.78
CA ASP A 154 0.24 9.79 32.24
C ASP A 154 1.39 10.76 31.94
N ASP A 155 1.09 12.05 31.81
CA ASP A 155 2.12 13.04 31.53
C ASP A 155 3.13 13.13 32.70
N GLY A 156 4.30 12.57 32.48
CA GLY A 156 5.40 12.48 33.44
C GLY A 156 6.22 13.76 33.56
N GLY A 157 5.85 14.84 32.88
CA GLY A 157 6.64 16.07 32.84
C GLY A 157 6.90 16.72 34.21
N ASN A 158 6.03 16.46 35.19
CA ASN A 158 6.16 16.94 36.57
C ASN A 158 7.05 16.05 37.47
N ILE A 159 7.57 14.92 36.96
CA ILE A 159 8.47 14.05 37.71
C ILE A 159 9.83 14.75 37.88
N ASN A 160 10.15 15.16 39.11
CA ASN A 160 11.38 15.88 39.45
C ASN A 160 12.36 15.07 40.31
N THR A 161 12.16 13.75 40.42
CA THR A 161 12.96 12.86 41.26
C THR A 161 13.84 11.94 40.43
N GLY A 162 15.13 11.84 40.78
CA GLY A 162 16.08 10.93 40.15
C GLY A 162 16.65 11.44 38.82
N LEU A 163 17.38 10.55 38.12
CA LEU A 163 17.97 10.87 36.82
C LEU A 163 16.91 10.75 35.71
N ARG A 164 16.92 11.69 34.77
CA ARG A 164 15.98 11.78 33.65
C ARG A 164 16.69 11.66 32.32
N ILE A 165 16.21 10.76 31.47
CA ILE A 165 16.65 10.62 30.07
C ILE A 165 15.47 11.01 29.20
N TYR A 166 15.68 11.91 28.24
CA TYR A 166 14.66 12.30 27.27
C TYR A 166 14.97 11.66 25.92
N THR A 167 13.94 11.20 25.22
CA THR A 167 14.07 10.66 23.86
C THR A 167 13.11 11.35 22.93
N ASP A 168 13.59 11.70 21.74
CA ASP A 168 12.75 12.08 20.62
C ASP A 168 11.88 10.89 20.17
N GLY A 169 10.59 11.12 20.04
CA GLY A 169 9.61 10.18 19.50
C GLY A 169 9.02 10.66 18.17
N SER A 170 9.78 11.45 17.42
CA SER A 170 9.48 11.78 16.03
C SER A 170 9.23 10.51 15.23
N LYS A 171 8.01 10.41 14.69
CA LYS A 171 7.59 9.30 13.85
C LYS A 171 8.35 9.34 12.54
N THR A 172 9.27 8.40 12.34
CA THR A 172 9.93 8.16 11.06
C THR A 172 9.44 6.87 10.44
N GLU A 173 9.44 6.78 9.10
CA GLU A 173 9.04 5.56 8.38
C GLU A 173 9.95 4.35 8.69
N ARG A 174 11.15 4.61 9.24
CA ARG A 174 12.13 3.59 9.66
C ARG A 174 12.03 3.20 11.14
N GLY A 175 11.12 3.79 11.92
CA GLY A 175 10.93 3.45 13.33
C GLY A 175 12.02 4.00 14.25
N ALA A 176 12.54 5.20 13.99
CA ALA A 176 13.56 5.83 14.82
C ALA A 176 13.12 6.01 16.29
N GLU A 177 11.84 6.33 16.51
CA GLU A 177 11.24 6.51 17.85
C GLU A 177 11.43 5.30 18.79
N ILE A 178 11.30 4.07 18.28
CA ILE A 178 11.46 2.87 19.11
C ILE A 178 12.94 2.51 19.29
N LEU A 179 13.78 2.87 18.32
CA LEU A 179 15.24 2.75 18.46
C LEU A 179 15.79 3.74 19.50
N ALA A 180 15.29 4.99 19.52
CA ALA A 180 15.66 5.99 20.52
C ALA A 180 15.35 5.47 21.93
N LEU A 181 14.17 4.87 22.11
CA LEU A 181 13.82 4.20 23.37
C LEU A 181 14.77 3.03 23.69
N LEU A 182 15.11 2.17 22.73
CA LEU A 182 16.08 1.10 22.96
C LEU A 182 17.43 1.65 23.42
N LYS A 183 17.95 2.70 22.77
CA LYS A 183 19.22 3.33 23.12
C LYS A 183 19.19 3.97 24.51
N ALA A 184 18.09 4.62 24.86
CA ALA A 184 17.90 5.17 26.20
C ALA A 184 17.85 4.07 27.28
N VAL A 185 17.20 2.94 27.00
CA VAL A 185 17.16 1.79 27.92
C VAL A 185 18.53 1.12 28.04
N GLU A 186 19.25 0.90 26.92
CA GLU A 186 20.63 0.39 26.93
C GLU A 186 21.56 1.30 27.74
N HIS A 187 21.43 2.63 27.56
CA HIS A 187 22.19 3.60 28.34
C HIS A 187 21.82 3.56 29.82
N ALA A 188 20.52 3.54 30.15
CA ALA A 188 20.04 3.45 31.52
C ALA A 188 20.55 2.20 32.26
N VAL A 189 20.61 1.06 31.57
CA VAL A 189 21.17 -0.20 32.12
C VAL A 189 22.66 -0.08 32.44
N SER A 190 23.40 0.77 31.73
CA SER A 190 24.84 1.00 31.98
C SER A 190 25.12 1.93 33.16
N LEU A 191 24.11 2.63 33.67
CA LEU A 191 24.25 3.59 34.76
C LEU A 191 24.16 2.90 36.13
N PRO A 192 24.75 3.48 37.20
CA PRO A 192 24.63 2.95 38.56
C PRO A 192 23.17 2.85 39.01
N THR A 193 22.87 1.90 39.89
CA THR A 193 21.52 1.63 40.44
C THR A 193 20.97 2.82 41.23
N GLN A 194 20.39 3.77 40.50
CA GLN A 194 19.59 4.89 41.01
C GLN A 194 18.20 4.85 40.36
N GLN A 195 17.24 5.52 40.99
CA GLN A 195 15.92 5.68 40.41
C GLN A 195 16.02 6.53 39.13
N LEU A 196 15.73 5.91 37.99
CA LEU A 196 15.91 6.50 36.67
C LEU A 196 14.57 6.49 35.93
N THR A 197 14.24 7.62 35.30
CA THR A 197 13.04 7.76 34.48
C THR A 197 13.41 8.15 33.05
N ILE A 198 13.03 7.33 32.09
CA ILE A 198 13.10 7.63 30.65
C ILE A 198 11.77 8.27 30.26
N LEU A 199 11.84 9.47 29.70
CA LEU A 199 10.71 10.28 29.27
C LEU A 199 10.63 10.23 27.75
N VAL A 200 9.50 9.74 27.24
CA VAL A 200 9.28 9.43 25.83
C VAL A 200 7.96 10.07 25.40
N ASP A 201 7.93 10.78 24.28
CA ASP A 201 6.71 11.40 23.77
C ASP A 201 5.92 10.52 22.78
N SER A 202 6.51 9.41 22.30
CA SER A 202 5.82 8.38 21.51
C SER A 202 5.16 7.29 22.37
N GLN A 203 3.86 7.43 22.64
CA GLN A 203 3.05 6.37 23.29
C GLN A 203 3.08 5.05 22.52
N ALA A 204 3.22 5.08 21.20
CA ALA A 204 3.28 3.88 20.36
C ALA A 204 4.51 3.03 20.67
N SER A 205 5.68 3.67 20.87
CA SER A 205 6.91 3.00 21.29
C SER A 205 6.76 2.36 22.68
N ILE A 206 6.19 3.10 23.64
CA ILE A 206 5.97 2.61 25.01
C ILE A 206 5.04 1.39 25.00
N ASN A 207 3.88 1.49 24.33
CA ASN A 207 2.91 0.41 24.25
C ASN A 207 3.49 -0.85 23.58
N SER A 208 4.30 -0.65 22.53
CA SER A 208 4.97 -1.77 21.84
C SER A 208 6.01 -2.45 22.73
N ALA A 209 6.77 -1.68 23.51
CA ALA A 209 7.79 -2.16 24.44
C ALA A 209 7.20 -2.81 25.70
N ALA A 210 6.03 -2.37 26.15
CA ALA A 210 5.31 -2.95 27.28
C ALA A 210 4.76 -4.36 26.97
N TYR A 211 4.59 -4.69 25.68
CA TYR A 211 3.90 -5.90 25.26
C TYR A 211 4.87 -7.09 25.13
N PRO A 212 4.80 -8.10 26.03
CA PRO A 212 5.73 -9.25 26.05
C PRO A 212 5.70 -10.09 24.77
N LYS A 213 4.61 -10.00 23.99
CA LYS A 213 4.43 -10.78 22.76
C LYS A 213 4.63 -9.96 21.50
N SER A 214 5.34 -8.83 21.58
CA SER A 214 5.63 -8.01 20.41
C SER A 214 6.41 -8.80 19.37
N HIS A 215 6.02 -8.64 18.10
CA HIS A 215 6.72 -9.24 16.96
C HIS A 215 7.88 -8.38 16.45
N ASN A 216 7.98 -7.14 16.94
CA ASN A 216 9.08 -6.23 16.64
C ASN A 216 10.28 -6.61 17.53
N SER A 217 11.45 -6.84 16.91
CA SER A 217 12.66 -7.28 17.60
C SER A 217 13.15 -6.24 18.62
N ILE A 218 13.12 -4.95 18.27
CA ILE A 218 13.49 -3.83 19.12
C ILE A 218 12.56 -3.75 20.33
N ALA A 219 11.25 -3.80 20.10
CA ALA A 219 10.25 -3.79 21.17
C ALA A 219 10.46 -4.94 22.17
N TRP A 220 10.73 -6.14 21.68
CA TRP A 220 11.00 -7.30 22.53
C TRP A 220 12.33 -7.18 23.30
N LYS A 221 13.39 -6.66 22.68
CA LYS A 221 14.66 -6.35 23.36
C LYS A 221 14.44 -5.35 24.50
N ILE A 222 13.65 -4.29 24.26
CA ILE A 222 13.30 -3.31 25.30
C ILE A 222 12.54 -4.00 26.44
N PHE A 223 11.51 -4.80 26.14
CA PHE A 223 10.74 -5.53 27.16
C PHE A 223 11.66 -6.36 28.07
N LYS A 224 12.58 -7.13 27.47
CA LYS A 224 13.50 -8.00 28.22
C LYS A 224 14.45 -7.20 29.12
N LEU A 225 14.98 -6.08 28.62
CA LEU A 225 15.85 -5.18 29.39
C LEU A 225 15.10 -4.56 30.56
N LEU A 226 13.90 -4.02 30.33
CA LEU A 226 13.06 -3.46 31.38
C LEU A 226 12.66 -4.51 32.43
N HIS A 227 12.28 -5.71 32.00
CA HIS A 227 11.91 -6.79 32.92
C HIS A 227 13.06 -7.19 33.85
N SER A 228 14.30 -7.16 33.34
CA SER A 228 15.51 -7.48 34.12
C SER A 228 15.97 -6.32 35.01
N HIS A 229 15.47 -5.10 34.81
CA HIS A 229 15.89 -3.88 35.51
C HIS A 229 14.68 -3.08 36.02
N PRO A 230 14.01 -3.54 37.10
CA PRO A 230 12.76 -2.93 37.59
C PRO A 230 12.92 -1.49 38.14
N HIS A 231 14.15 -1.02 38.32
CA HIS A 231 14.45 0.36 38.77
C HIS A 231 14.39 1.39 37.63
N ILE A 232 14.41 0.94 36.37
CA ILE A 232 14.29 1.80 35.18
C ILE A 232 12.81 1.99 34.90
N ARG A 233 12.33 3.23 35.04
CA ARG A 233 10.95 3.62 34.72
C ARG A 233 10.89 4.27 33.33
N VAL A 234 9.80 4.06 32.62
CA VAL A 234 9.48 4.71 31.35
C VAL A 234 8.17 5.47 31.53
N SER A 235 8.16 6.77 31.27
CA SER A 235 6.97 7.60 31.39
C SER A 235 6.72 8.34 30.08
N TRP A 236 5.46 8.37 29.67
CA TRP A 236 5.05 9.22 28.58
C TRP A 236 5.15 10.69 28.99
N ILE A 237 5.51 11.56 28.05
CA ILE A 237 5.41 13.00 28.20
C ILE A 237 4.75 13.61 26.97
N LYS A 238 4.07 14.73 27.15
CA LYS A 238 3.43 15.43 26.04
C LYS A 238 4.49 16.12 25.16
N ALA A 239 4.48 15.81 23.87
CA ALA A 239 5.28 16.53 22.86
C ALA A 239 4.89 18.02 22.78
N HIS A 240 5.86 18.88 22.51
CA HIS A 240 5.69 20.34 22.33
C HIS A 240 4.97 21.04 23.49
N ALA A 241 5.15 20.53 24.71
CA ALA A 241 4.59 21.10 25.93
C ALA A 241 5.56 22.07 26.64
N GLY A 242 6.72 22.38 26.04
CA GLY A 242 7.72 23.28 26.62
C GLY A 242 8.63 22.63 27.67
N TYR A 243 8.67 21.29 27.72
CA TYR A 243 9.61 20.58 28.58
C TYR A 243 11.03 20.69 28.01
N ILE A 244 11.90 21.47 28.66
CA ILE A 244 13.25 21.80 28.18
C ILE A 244 14.03 20.56 27.70
N GLY A 245 13.98 19.46 28.45
CA GLY A 245 14.68 18.23 28.07
C GLY A 245 14.13 17.54 26.81
N ASN A 246 12.82 17.61 26.57
CA ASN A 246 12.20 17.07 25.35
C ASN A 246 12.50 17.95 24.15
N GLU A 247 12.35 19.27 24.31
CA GLU A 247 12.65 20.23 23.24
C GLU A 247 14.13 20.15 22.82
N GLU A 248 15.05 19.92 23.76
CA GLU A 248 16.46 19.71 23.45
C GLU A 248 16.72 18.35 22.77
N ALA A 249 16.02 17.28 23.18
CA ALA A 249 16.10 15.99 22.48
C ALA A 249 15.61 16.10 21.03
N ASP A 250 14.48 16.78 20.79
CA ASP A 250 13.93 17.05 19.46
C ASP A 250 14.89 17.91 18.62
N ARG A 251 15.52 18.92 19.23
CA ARG A 251 16.50 19.79 18.56
C ARG A 251 17.73 19.01 18.13
N LEU A 252 18.29 18.18 19.03
CA LEU A 252 19.45 17.33 18.75
C LEU A 252 19.13 16.28 17.67
N ALA A 253 17.93 15.69 17.70
CA ALA A 253 17.48 14.76 16.66
C ALA A 253 17.40 15.44 15.29
N LYS A 254 16.89 16.67 15.20
CA LYS A 254 16.85 17.45 13.95
C LYS A 254 18.25 17.81 13.45
N GLU A 255 19.14 18.26 14.33
CA GLU A 255 20.53 18.58 13.99
C GLU A 255 21.29 17.34 13.48
N ALA A 256 21.03 16.17 14.06
CA ALA A 256 21.62 14.91 13.61
C ALA A 256 21.16 14.50 12.20
N VAL A 257 19.93 14.84 11.80
CA VAL A 257 19.44 14.61 10.42
C VAL A 257 20.13 15.53 9.42
N GLU A 258 20.52 16.74 9.82
CA GLU A 258 21.17 17.73 8.95
C GLU A 258 22.69 17.50 8.79
N THR A 259 23.30 16.71 9.67
CA THR A 259 24.76 16.52 9.71
C THR A 259 25.18 15.20 9.05
N GLU A 260 25.92 15.27 7.94
CA GLU A 260 26.36 14.09 7.15
C GLU A 260 27.40 13.18 7.84
N ASN A 261 27.90 13.53 9.03
CA ASN A 261 29.07 12.90 9.68
C ASN A 261 28.77 12.05 10.92
N PHE A 262 27.50 11.76 11.24
CA PHE A 262 27.20 10.83 12.33
C PHE A 262 27.47 9.38 11.90
N PRO A 263 28.13 8.56 12.74
CA PRO A 263 28.24 7.13 12.46
C PRO A 263 26.83 6.55 12.44
N GLU A 264 26.37 6.14 11.26
CA GLU A 264 25.07 5.48 11.11
C GLU A 264 25.10 4.18 11.94
N THR A 265 24.37 4.15 13.06
CA THR A 265 23.91 2.86 13.58
C THR A 265 22.98 2.28 12.53
N PRO A 266 23.30 1.11 11.92
CA PRO A 266 22.44 0.54 10.88
C PRO A 266 21.07 0.25 11.50
N LEU A 267 20.07 1.06 11.13
CA LEU A 267 18.69 0.86 11.51
C LEU A 267 18.18 -0.35 10.74
N GLU A 268 17.89 -1.45 11.45
CA GLU A 268 17.20 -2.57 10.85
C GLU A 268 15.90 -2.07 10.20
N LEU A 269 15.74 -2.27 8.90
CA LEU A 269 14.60 -1.78 8.13
C LEU A 269 13.33 -2.54 8.49
N PRO A 270 12.28 -1.85 8.95
CA PRO A 270 11.02 -2.51 9.29
C PRO A 270 10.38 -3.20 8.09
N LYS A 271 9.75 -4.37 8.29
CA LYS A 271 9.04 -5.06 7.20
C LYS A 271 7.90 -4.22 6.63
N SER A 272 7.30 -3.35 7.43
CA SER A 272 6.30 -2.36 7.00
C SER A 272 6.88 -1.37 5.98
N PHE A 273 8.04 -0.79 6.28
CA PHE A 273 8.77 0.11 5.39
C PHE A 273 9.03 -0.55 4.04
N ILE A 274 9.62 -1.75 4.04
CA ILE A 274 9.93 -2.50 2.82
C ILE A 274 8.65 -2.82 2.02
N LYS A 275 7.56 -3.21 2.69
CA LYS A 275 6.26 -3.46 2.02
C LYS A 275 5.67 -2.21 1.37
N THR A 276 5.83 -1.05 2.01
CA THR A 276 5.40 0.26 1.50
C THR A 276 6.27 0.67 0.32
N PHE A 277 7.59 0.59 0.44
CA PHE A 277 8.54 0.86 -0.64
C PHE A 277 8.24 0.02 -1.89
N LEU A 278 8.11 -1.30 -1.74
CA LEU A 278 7.79 -2.20 -2.86
C LEU A 278 6.41 -1.87 -3.48
N ARG A 279 5.45 -1.41 -2.67
CA ARG A 279 4.13 -0.95 -3.15
C ARG A 279 4.25 0.34 -3.95
N GLN A 280 5.02 1.31 -3.48
CA GLN A 280 5.25 2.58 -4.16
C GLN A 280 5.96 2.38 -5.50
N LYS A 281 7.01 1.55 -5.55
CA LYS A 281 7.68 1.16 -6.80
C LYS A 281 6.70 0.53 -7.80
N MET A 282 5.87 -0.42 -7.35
CA MET A 282 4.83 -1.03 -8.20
C MET A 282 3.84 0.01 -8.74
N LEU A 283 3.38 0.95 -7.90
CA LEU A 283 2.47 2.02 -8.30
C LEU A 283 3.12 2.98 -9.30
N ALA A 284 4.38 3.35 -9.10
CA ALA A 284 5.12 4.20 -10.02
C ALA A 284 5.29 3.54 -11.39
N THR A 285 5.66 2.26 -11.44
CA THR A 285 5.73 1.50 -12.70
C THR A 285 4.37 1.37 -13.37
N TRP A 286 3.30 1.15 -12.60
CA TRP A 286 1.95 1.13 -13.15
C TRP A 286 1.53 2.51 -13.71
N GLN A 287 1.85 3.60 -13.01
CA GLN A 287 1.56 4.96 -13.46
C GLN A 287 2.30 5.29 -14.76
N MET A 288 3.59 4.98 -14.87
CA MET A 288 4.35 5.18 -16.12
C MET A 288 3.72 4.40 -17.28
N ALA A 289 3.39 3.12 -17.08
CA ALA A 289 2.72 2.33 -18.11
C ALA A 289 1.31 2.86 -18.46
N TRP A 290 0.64 3.54 -17.52
CA TRP A 290 -0.65 4.15 -17.76
C TRP A 290 -0.53 5.46 -18.55
N ASP A 291 0.47 6.26 -18.26
CA ASP A 291 0.74 7.53 -18.96
C ASP A 291 1.25 7.27 -20.39
N ASP A 292 2.22 6.38 -20.55
CA ASP A 292 2.88 6.08 -21.85
C ASP A 292 2.06 5.12 -22.74
N GLY A 293 1.02 4.49 -22.18
CA GLY A 293 0.20 3.52 -22.90
C GLY A 293 -0.59 4.14 -24.06
N ASP A 294 -0.90 3.33 -25.07
CA ASP A 294 -1.74 3.71 -26.22
C ASP A 294 -3.20 3.24 -26.08
N THR A 295 -3.46 2.29 -25.19
CA THR A 295 -4.80 1.74 -24.95
C THR A 295 -5.50 2.43 -23.77
N GLY A 296 -6.83 2.43 -23.78
CA GLY A 296 -7.65 2.96 -22.69
C GLY A 296 -7.64 4.48 -22.55
N ARG A 297 -7.20 5.24 -23.57
CA ARG A 297 -6.99 6.70 -23.49
C ARG A 297 -8.23 7.50 -23.07
N LEU A 298 -9.43 7.06 -23.46
CA LEU A 298 -10.68 7.68 -22.97
C LEU A 298 -10.77 7.68 -21.44
N ILE A 299 -10.35 6.57 -20.81
CA ILE A 299 -10.33 6.44 -19.35
C ILE A 299 -9.14 7.18 -18.74
N HIS A 300 -8.00 7.28 -19.43
CA HIS A 300 -6.86 8.08 -18.95
C HIS A 300 -7.24 9.57 -18.81
N ASN A 301 -7.97 10.11 -19.79
CA ASN A 301 -8.45 11.49 -19.75
C ASN A 301 -9.39 11.78 -18.56
N ILE A 302 -10.10 10.77 -18.05
CA ILE A 302 -11.03 10.89 -16.90
C ILE A 302 -10.31 10.56 -15.59
N ILE A 303 -9.45 9.53 -15.60
CA ILE A 303 -8.74 8.99 -14.45
C ILE A 303 -7.24 8.93 -14.80
N PRO A 304 -6.53 10.07 -14.71
CA PRO A 304 -5.12 10.13 -15.10
C PRO A 304 -4.20 9.45 -14.07
N LYS A 305 -4.63 9.32 -12.81
CA LYS A 305 -3.84 8.73 -11.73
C LYS A 305 -4.31 7.33 -11.37
N VAL A 306 -3.39 6.37 -11.37
CA VAL A 306 -3.68 4.99 -10.95
C VAL A 306 -3.88 4.92 -9.44
N SER A 307 -4.79 4.06 -9.00
CA SER A 307 -5.09 3.86 -7.58
C SER A 307 -5.36 2.39 -7.29
N LEU A 308 -5.14 1.97 -6.05
CA LEU A 308 -5.59 0.66 -5.55
C LEU A 308 -7.02 0.73 -5.01
N HIS A 309 -7.65 1.89 -5.01
CA HIS A 309 -9.08 2.06 -4.71
C HIS A 309 -9.88 2.01 -6.01
N PRO A 310 -10.96 1.22 -6.08
CA PRO A 310 -11.84 1.22 -7.25
C PRO A 310 -12.66 2.51 -7.33
N ILE A 311 -13.06 2.89 -8.54
CA ILE A 311 -13.90 4.08 -8.78
C ILE A 311 -15.41 3.79 -8.55
N ASN A 312 -15.77 2.54 -8.21
CA ASN A 312 -17.13 2.09 -7.90
C ASN A 312 -18.20 2.40 -8.96
N TRP A 313 -17.80 2.52 -10.23
CA TRP A 313 -18.74 2.64 -11.34
C TRP A 313 -19.61 1.40 -11.51
N THR A 314 -20.88 1.63 -11.78
CA THR A 314 -21.83 0.65 -12.27
C THR A 314 -21.40 0.13 -13.64
N ARG A 315 -21.93 -1.04 -14.03
CA ARG A 315 -21.70 -1.61 -15.36
C ARG A 315 -22.01 -0.62 -16.48
N ASN A 316 -23.10 0.14 -16.38
CA ASN A 316 -23.52 1.07 -17.42
C ASN A 316 -22.54 2.24 -17.55
N GLU A 317 -22.04 2.78 -16.44
CA GLU A 317 -21.02 3.82 -16.44
C GLU A 317 -19.70 3.31 -17.04
N VAL A 318 -19.29 2.08 -16.69
CA VAL A 318 -18.10 1.46 -17.32
C VAL A 318 -18.26 1.36 -18.83
N LEU A 319 -19.40 0.89 -19.33
CA LEU A 319 -19.65 0.80 -20.77
C LEU A 319 -19.65 2.20 -21.42
N PHE A 320 -20.34 3.14 -20.80
CA PHE A 320 -20.45 4.52 -21.27
C PHE A 320 -19.08 5.19 -21.41
N PHE A 321 -18.30 5.27 -20.32
CA PHE A 321 -17.01 5.97 -20.31
C PHE A 321 -15.93 5.26 -21.13
N THR A 322 -16.05 3.94 -21.34
CA THR A 322 -15.13 3.21 -22.21
C THR A 322 -15.50 3.29 -23.69
N GLY A 323 -16.54 4.04 -24.07
CA GLY A 323 -16.94 4.19 -25.46
C GLY A 323 -17.75 3.03 -26.02
N HIS A 324 -18.34 2.17 -25.17
CA HIS A 324 -19.13 1.02 -25.58
C HIS A 324 -20.63 1.33 -25.48
N GLY A 325 -21.38 0.93 -26.51
CA GLY A 325 -22.83 1.11 -26.54
C GLY A 325 -23.35 1.39 -27.95
N PRO A 326 -24.63 1.79 -28.08
CA PRO A 326 -25.25 2.11 -29.36
C PRO A 326 -24.84 3.51 -29.86
N PHE A 327 -23.53 3.78 -29.90
CA PHE A 327 -22.97 5.04 -30.35
C PHE A 327 -22.40 4.88 -31.77
N PRO A 328 -22.66 5.82 -32.71
CA PRO A 328 -22.13 5.73 -34.08
C PRO A 328 -20.63 5.45 -34.14
N SER A 329 -19.83 6.11 -33.28
CA SER A 329 -18.38 5.88 -33.23
C SER A 329 -18.01 4.44 -32.87
N PHE A 330 -18.78 3.82 -31.98
CA PHE A 330 -18.58 2.43 -31.58
C PHE A 330 -19.06 1.47 -32.66
N LEU A 331 -20.28 1.65 -33.16
CA LEU A 331 -20.90 0.78 -34.16
C LEU A 331 -20.11 0.77 -35.48
N HIS A 332 -19.61 1.93 -35.92
CA HIS A 332 -18.77 2.07 -37.10
C HIS A 332 -17.47 1.27 -36.97
N ARG A 333 -16.82 1.33 -35.79
CA ARG A 333 -15.60 0.55 -35.52
C ARG A 333 -15.79 -0.97 -35.66
N PHE A 334 -17.02 -1.46 -35.48
CA PHE A 334 -17.37 -2.88 -35.68
C PHE A 334 -18.07 -3.15 -37.01
N ASN A 335 -18.04 -2.21 -37.95
CA ASN A 335 -18.67 -2.30 -39.27
C ASN A 335 -20.17 -2.61 -39.21
N LEU A 336 -20.87 -2.09 -38.19
CA LEU A 336 -22.32 -2.24 -38.03
C LEU A 336 -23.11 -1.07 -38.63
N VAL A 337 -22.45 0.05 -38.88
CA VAL A 337 -22.99 1.25 -39.54
C VAL A 337 -21.92 1.86 -40.45
N GLU A 338 -22.34 2.58 -41.48
CA GLU A 338 -21.44 3.16 -42.49
C GLU A 338 -20.70 4.42 -42.03
N THR A 339 -21.22 5.15 -41.04
CA THR A 339 -20.61 6.40 -40.58
C THR A 339 -20.43 6.41 -39.06
N SER A 340 -19.38 7.08 -38.59
CA SER A 340 -19.10 7.31 -37.17
C SER A 340 -19.74 8.59 -36.62
N PHE A 341 -20.48 9.31 -37.48
CA PHE A 341 -21.00 10.64 -37.18
C PHE A 341 -22.37 10.59 -36.48
N CYS A 342 -22.57 11.56 -35.61
CA CYS A 342 -23.86 11.94 -35.07
C CYS A 342 -24.64 12.75 -36.11
N SER A 343 -25.97 12.79 -35.99
CA SER A 343 -26.82 13.61 -36.86
C SER A 343 -26.54 15.12 -36.78
N CYS A 344 -25.79 15.58 -35.78
CA CYS A 344 -25.31 16.96 -35.70
C CYS A 344 -24.03 17.24 -36.52
N GLY A 345 -23.44 16.23 -37.16
CA GLY A 345 -22.24 16.34 -38.00
C GLY A 345 -20.92 15.98 -37.30
N GLU A 346 -20.89 15.95 -35.97
CA GLU A 346 -19.69 15.59 -35.19
C GLU A 346 -19.56 14.08 -34.94
N ILE A 347 -18.40 13.61 -34.46
CA ILE A 347 -18.20 12.19 -34.14
C ILE A 347 -19.12 11.76 -32.99
N GLY A 348 -19.96 10.74 -33.24
CA GLY A 348 -20.96 10.24 -32.30
C GLY A 348 -20.37 9.39 -31.17
N THR A 349 -19.58 9.99 -30.29
CA THR A 349 -19.03 9.37 -29.07
C THR A 349 -19.93 9.59 -27.84
N PRO A 350 -19.88 8.75 -26.79
CA PRO A 350 -20.68 8.97 -25.58
C PRO A 350 -20.45 10.35 -24.96
N ILE A 351 -19.18 10.78 -24.86
CA ILE A 351 -18.81 12.10 -24.29
C ILE A 351 -19.37 13.24 -25.15
N HIS A 352 -19.35 13.11 -26.49
CA HIS A 352 -19.98 14.09 -27.37
C HIS A 352 -21.47 14.26 -27.04
N TYR A 353 -22.23 13.16 -26.92
CA TYR A 353 -23.64 13.24 -26.53
C TYR A 353 -23.86 13.78 -25.12
N ALA A 354 -22.93 13.52 -24.20
CA ALA A 354 -23.04 13.92 -22.80
C ALA A 354 -22.72 15.40 -22.56
N MET A 355 -21.92 16.04 -23.40
CA MET A 355 -21.33 17.34 -23.08
C MET A 355 -21.37 18.37 -24.22
N VAL A 356 -21.58 17.96 -25.47
CA VAL A 356 -21.36 18.84 -26.64
C VAL A 356 -22.53 18.85 -27.62
N CYS A 357 -23.16 17.70 -27.87
CA CYS A 357 -24.13 17.55 -28.95
C CYS A 357 -25.34 18.48 -28.79
N LEU A 358 -25.60 19.30 -29.80
CA LEU A 358 -26.74 20.23 -29.84
C LEU A 358 -28.11 19.52 -29.77
N LEU A 359 -28.16 18.25 -30.16
CA LEU A 359 -29.40 17.46 -30.14
C LEU A 359 -29.71 16.87 -28.77
N THR A 360 -28.76 16.93 -27.82
CA THR A 360 -28.91 16.38 -26.47
C THR A 360 -28.67 17.42 -25.38
N THR A 361 -28.77 18.72 -25.70
CA THR A 361 -28.48 19.83 -24.77
C THR A 361 -29.24 19.75 -23.46
N SER A 362 -30.51 19.30 -23.49
CA SER A 362 -31.32 19.11 -22.27
C SER A 362 -30.81 18.02 -21.32
N TYR A 363 -29.89 17.17 -21.78
CA TYR A 363 -29.32 16.04 -21.04
C TYR A 363 -27.81 16.20 -20.79
N HIS A 364 -27.25 17.38 -21.07
CA HIS A 364 -25.82 17.62 -20.87
C HIS A 364 -25.46 17.49 -19.38
N MET A 365 -24.35 16.79 -19.13
CA MET A 365 -23.70 16.80 -17.83
C MET A 365 -23.06 18.17 -17.61
N ALA A 366 -23.21 18.73 -16.41
CA ALA A 366 -22.57 20.00 -16.06
C ALA A 366 -21.04 19.88 -16.28
N PRO A 367 -20.40 20.80 -17.02
CA PRO A 367 -18.97 20.79 -17.17
C PRO A 367 -18.29 21.00 -15.81
N PRO A 368 -17.13 20.36 -15.54
CA PRO A 368 -16.41 20.48 -14.27
C PRO A 368 -16.09 21.93 -13.85
N SER A 369 -16.03 22.86 -14.80
CA SER A 369 -15.75 24.29 -14.59
C SER A 369 -16.93 25.09 -14.02
N GLN A 370 -18.12 24.52 -13.84
CA GLN A 370 -19.29 25.21 -13.28
C GLN A 370 -19.59 24.85 -11.80
N LEU A 371 -18.75 24.04 -11.15
CA LEU A 371 -18.94 23.61 -9.76
C LEU A 371 -18.16 24.44 -8.73
N THR A 372 -17.40 25.46 -9.13
CA THR A 372 -16.51 26.23 -8.24
C THR A 372 -17.07 27.57 -7.72
N SER A 373 -18.38 27.82 -7.80
CA SER A 373 -18.94 29.10 -7.32
C SER A 373 -20.29 29.01 -6.60
N ALA A 374 -20.60 27.87 -5.97
CA ALA A 374 -21.70 27.77 -5.02
C ALA A 374 -21.49 26.55 -4.12
N ASN A 375 -20.78 26.75 -3.00
CA ASN A 375 -20.82 26.00 -1.73
C ASN A 375 -19.48 26.17 -0.98
N MET A 376 -19.16 27.41 -0.64
CA MET A 376 -18.35 27.71 0.54
C MET A 376 -19.30 28.24 1.59
N VAL A 377 -19.82 27.33 2.43
CA VAL A 377 -20.31 27.71 3.76
C VAL A 377 -19.09 27.68 4.67
N PRO A 378 -18.78 28.77 5.41
CA PRO A 378 -17.70 28.75 6.38
C PRO A 378 -18.16 27.94 7.60
N GLU A 379 -17.42 26.89 7.95
CA GLU A 379 -17.54 26.26 9.27
C GLU A 379 -16.73 27.08 10.27
N GLU A 380 -17.44 27.59 11.29
CA GLU A 380 -16.91 27.90 12.62
C GLU A 380 -16.63 26.61 13.41
#